data_AF-A0A9D5K432-F1
#
_entry.id   AF-A0A9D5K432-F1
#
_cell.length_a   1.000
_cell.length_b   1.000
_cell.length_c   1.000
_cell.angle_alpha   90.00
_cell.angle_beta   90.00
_cell.angle_gamma   90.00
#
_symmetry.space_group_name_H-M   'P 1'
#
loop_
_entity.id
_entity.type
_entity.pdbx_description
1 polymer ?
#
loop_
_entity_poly.entity_id
_entity_poly.type
_entity_poly.pdbx_seq_one_letter_code
_entity_poly.pdbx_strand_id
1 'polypeptide(L)' 'TDGSLLITIQAHKNTVAVASLAEIPAILICGNKHAPPEMLEAAQAENVAILRTSDNQYTASWKVHEALE' A
#
# COMPACT_ATOMS: atom_id res chain seq x y z
N THR A 1 1.88 14.55 -11.54
CA THR A 1 2.35 13.25 -11.06
C THR A 1 1.27 12.25 -11.36
N ASP A 2 1.59 11.19 -12.11
CA ASP A 2 0.63 10.13 -12.39
C ASP A 2 0.34 9.40 -11.07
N GLY A 3 -0.94 9.19 -10.74
CA GLY A 3 -1.33 8.51 -9.51
C GLY A 3 -0.75 7.10 -9.48
N SER A 4 -0.09 6.73 -8.37
CA SER A 4 0.55 5.43 -8.19
C SER A 4 0.09 4.75 -6.89
N LEU A 5 0.13 3.42 -6.88
CA LEU A 5 -0.28 2.59 -5.74
C LEU A 5 0.69 1.42 -5.59
N LEU A 6 1.29 1.28 -4.40
CA LEU A 6 2.13 0.13 -4.09
C LEU A 6 1.27 -1.03 -3.58
N ILE A 7 1.03 -2.03 -4.43
CA ILE A 7 0.28 -3.24 -4.07
C ILE A 7 1.25 -4.32 -3.58
N THR A 8 1.13 -4.78 -2.35
CA THR A 8 2.13 -5.68 -1.73
C THR A 8 1.56 -6.54 -0.60
N ILE A 9 2.22 -7.66 -0.29
CA ILE A 9 1.96 -8.47 0.92
C ILE A 9 2.82 -8.04 2.13
N GLN A 10 3.69 -7.04 1.96
CA GLN A 10 4.65 -6.61 2.97
C GLN A 10 4.03 -5.55 3.91
N ALA A 11 3.44 -6.02 5.01
CA ALA A 11 2.94 -5.19 6.11
C ALA A 11 4.07 -4.85 7.10
N HIS A 12 5.01 -4.01 6.66
CA HIS A 12 6.19 -3.65 7.46
C HIS A 12 6.57 -2.18 7.21
N LYS A 13 7.16 -1.50 8.20
CA LYS A 13 7.49 -0.06 8.13
C LYS A 13 8.40 0.30 6.95
N ASN A 14 9.31 -0.59 6.56
CA ASN A 14 10.23 -0.33 5.44
C ASN A 14 9.48 -0.14 4.11
N THR A 15 8.29 -0.74 3.97
CA THR A 15 7.44 -0.53 2.80
C THR A 15 7.02 0.94 2.68
N VAL A 16 6.81 1.63 3.82
CA VAL A 16 6.50 3.07 3.84
C VAL A 16 7.68 3.87 3.30
N ALA A 17 8.90 3.62 3.78
CA ALA A 17 10.08 4.33 3.30
C ALA A 17 10.28 4.18 1.78
N VAL A 18 10.02 3.01 1.23
CA VAL A 18 10.06 2.79 -0.23
C VAL A 18 8.98 3.60 -0.95
N ALA A 19 7.75 3.60 -0.45
CA ALA A 19 6.66 4.38 -1.05
C ALA A 19 6.97 5.89 -1.01
N SER A 20 7.47 6.41 0.11
CA SER A 20 7.87 7.81 0.26
C SER A 20 8.97 8.21 -0.73
N LEU A 21 10.05 7.40 -0.83
CA LEU A 21 11.16 7.67 -1.74
C LEU A 21 10.75 7.65 -3.21
N ALA A 22 9.73 6.87 -3.55
CA ALA A 22 9.18 6.76 -4.89
C ALA A 22 7.99 7.70 -5.15
N GLU A 23 7.68 8.61 -4.21
CA GLU A 23 6.54 9.54 -4.28
C GLU A 23 5.18 8.84 -4.51
N ILE A 24 5.02 7.62 -3.96
CA ILE A 24 3.79 6.83 -4.03
C ILE A 24 2.86 7.20 -2.87
N PRO A 25 1.66 7.75 -3.12
CA PRO A 25 0.78 8.26 -2.07
C PRO A 25 0.08 7.18 -1.24
N ALA A 26 0.08 5.91 -1.68
CA ALA A 26 -0.65 4.84 -1.02
C ALA A 26 -0.02 3.46 -1.15
N ILE A 27 -0.24 2.62 -0.14
CA ILE A 27 0.13 1.21 -0.10
C ILE A 27 -1.14 0.37 0.12
N LEU A 28 -1.35 -0.65 -0.72
CA LEU A 28 -2.40 -1.66 -0.55
C LEU A 28 -1.80 -2.97 -0.04
N ILE A 29 -2.10 -3.31 1.21
CA ILE A 29 -1.67 -4.55 1.87
C ILE A 29 -2.60 -5.70 1.51
N CYS A 30 -2.04 -6.75 0.89
CA CYS A 30 -2.75 -7.93 0.44
C CYS A 30 -2.78 -9.06 1.49
N GLY A 31 -3.72 -9.99 1.34
CA GLY A 31 -3.81 -11.21 2.16
C GLY A 31 -4.33 -10.97 3.59
N ASN A 32 -5.12 -9.92 3.79
CA ASN A 32 -5.72 -9.51 5.07
C ASN A 32 -4.71 -9.31 6.22
N LYS A 33 -3.44 -9.01 5.88
CA LYS A 33 -2.43 -8.69 6.88
C LYS A 33 -2.73 -7.33 7.50
N HIS A 34 -2.55 -7.24 8.81
CA HIS A 34 -2.68 -6.00 9.54
C HIS A 34 -1.36 -5.22 9.47
N ALA A 35 -1.45 -3.92 9.21
CA ALA A 35 -0.30 -3.03 9.39
C ALA A 35 0.05 -2.94 10.88
N PRO A 36 1.30 -3.22 11.28
CA PRO A 36 1.71 -3.04 12.67
C PRO A 36 1.71 -1.55 13.04
N PRO A 37 1.60 -1.19 14.34
CA PRO A 37 1.57 0.21 14.79
C PRO A 37 2.74 1.05 14.26
N GLU A 38 3.96 0.51 14.26
CA GLU A 38 5.14 1.19 13.72
C GLU A 38 5.04 1.54 12.22
N MET A 39 4.29 0.75 11.45
CA MET A 39 4.04 1.05 10.04
C MET A 39 3.01 2.17 9.91
N LEU A 40 1.97 2.18 10.75
CA LEU A 40 0.94 3.22 10.74
C LEU A 40 1.52 4.58 11.16
N GLU A 41 2.37 4.60 12.19
CA GLU A 41 3.08 5.80 12.64
C GLU A 41 4.00 6.36 11.54
N ALA A 42 4.80 5.50 10.90
CA ALA A 42 5.65 5.90 9.78
C ALA A 42 4.82 6.42 8.60
N ALA A 43 3.74 5.74 8.24
CA ALA A 43 2.86 6.14 7.14
C ALA A 43 2.19 7.50 7.40
N GLN A 44 1.80 7.76 8.65
CA GLN A 44 1.26 9.06 9.06
C GLN A 44 2.30 10.18 8.96
N ALA A 45 3.54 9.94 9.41
CA ALA A 45 4.62 10.94 9.33
C ALA A 45 4.99 11.30 7.88
N GLU A 46 4.96 10.31 7.00
CA GLU A 46 5.36 10.42 5.60
C GLU A 46 4.20 10.79 4.64
N ASN A 47 2.98 10.96 5.15
CA ASN A 47 1.76 11.18 4.35
C ASN A 47 1.47 10.09 3.31
N VAL A 48 1.65 8.82 3.68
CA VAL A 48 1.34 7.65 2.85
C VAL A 48 0.07 6.96 3.36
N ALA A 49 -0.94 6.79 2.52
CA ALA A 49 -2.16 6.09 2.90
C ALA A 49 -1.95 4.56 2.98
N ILE A 50 -2.49 3.92 4.03
CA ILE A 50 -2.45 2.46 4.18
C ILE A 50 -3.85 1.88 3.95
N LEU A 51 -3.97 1.03 2.94
CA LEU A 51 -5.16 0.28 2.58
C LEU A 51 -4.92 -1.22 2.81
N ARG A 52 -5.99 -2.00 2.97
CA ARG A 52 -5.91 -3.47 3.09
C ARG A 52 -7.00 -4.18 2.30
N THR A 53 -6.68 -5.36 1.81
CA THR A 53 -7.62 -6.29 1.18
C THR A 53 -7.33 -7.73 1.60
N SER A 54 -8.36 -8.58 1.59
CA SER A 54 -8.20 -10.03 1.74
C SER A 54 -7.68 -10.71 0.47
N ASP A 55 -7.73 -10.03 -0.69
CA ASP A 55 -7.23 -10.56 -1.95
C ASP A 55 -5.70 -10.76 -1.93
N ASN A 56 -5.20 -11.69 -2.75
CA ASN A 56 -3.77 -11.75 -3.02
C ASN A 56 -3.34 -10.62 -3.97
N GLN A 57 -2.03 -10.40 -4.11
CA GLN A 57 -1.48 -9.29 -4.90
C GLN A 57 -1.88 -9.34 -6.38
N TYR A 58 -2.04 -10.52 -6.97
CA TYR A 58 -2.47 -10.67 -8.37
C TYR A 58 -3.93 -10.21 -8.54
N THR A 59 -4.86 -10.77 -7.76
CA THR A 59 -6.29 -10.42 -7.80
C THR A 59 -6.52 -8.96 -7.43
N ALA A 60 -5.81 -8.45 -6.41
CA ALA A 60 -5.88 -7.05 -6.02
C ALA A 60 -5.46 -6.10 -7.16
N SER A 61 -4.37 -6.42 -7.87
CA SER A 61 -3.90 -5.62 -9.00
C SER A 61 -4.90 -5.60 -10.15
N TRP A 62 -5.52 -6.75 -10.46
CA TRP A 62 -6.55 -6.84 -11.49
C TRP A 62 -7.80 -6.01 -11.14
N LYS A 63 -8.30 -6.11 -9.90
CA LYS A 63 -9.47 -5.32 -9.46
C LYS A 63 -9.20 -3.82 -9.45
N VAL A 64 -7.99 -3.40 -9.06
CA VAL A 64 -7.60 -1.97 -9.11
C VAL A 64 -7.60 -1.49 -10.56
N HIS A 65 -7.08 -2.27 -11.50
CA HIS A 65 -7.16 -1.93 -12.92
C HIS A 65 -8.61 -1.84 -13.41
N GLU A 66 -9.43 -2.86 -13.13
CA GLU A 66 -10.86 -2.88 -13.52
C GLU A 66 -11.64 -1.67 -12.96
N ALA A 67 -11.31 -1.20 -11.76
CA ALA A 67 -11.98 -0.07 -11.14
C ALA A 67 -11.56 1.32 -11.67
N LEU A 68 -10.45 1.39 -12.43
CA LEU A 68 -9.88 2.64 -12.97
C LEU A 68 -10.11 2.81 -14.48
N GLU A 69 -10.56 1.76 -15.17
CA GLU A 69 -11.02 1.79 -16.57
C GLU A 69 -12.54 2.08 -16.65
#